data_AF-A0A952SL43-F1
#
_entry.id   AF-A0A952SL43-F1
#
_cell.length_a   1.000
_cell.length_b   1.000
_cell.length_c   1.000
_cell.angle_alpha   90.00
_cell.angle_beta   90.00
_cell.angle_gamma   90.00
#
_symmetry.space_group_name_H-M   'P 1'
#
loop_
_entity.id
_entity.type
_entity.pdbx_description
1 polymer ?
#
loop_
_entity_poly.entity_id
_entity_poly.type
_entity_poly.pdbx_seq_one_letter_code
_entity_poly.pdbx_strand_id
1 'polypeptide(L)' 'MGKVAKEQREVIWTTSARNELDDIVTYIAKDAPLAALAFLEEVLNTAVSLTTLSERGRIVSEYQNRY' A
#
# COMPACT_ATOMS: atom_id res chain seq x y z
N MET A 1 3.40 -9.39 -33.83
CA MET A 1 3.65 -8.72 -32.53
C MET A 1 2.32 -8.41 -31.87
N GLY A 2 1.93 -9.17 -30.84
CA GLY A 2 0.73 -8.86 -30.06
C GLY A 2 0.97 -7.64 -29.18
N LYS A 3 0.10 -6.63 -29.25
CA LYS A 3 0.05 -5.56 -28.25
C LYS A 3 -0.34 -6.21 -26.92
N VAL A 4 0.62 -6.42 -26.03
CA VAL A 4 0.30 -6.68 -24.63
C VAL A 4 -0.20 -5.34 -24.09
N ALA A 5 -1.52 -5.15 -24.03
CA ALA A 5 -2.07 -4.08 -23.22
C ALA A 5 -1.51 -4.30 -21.82
N LYS A 6 -0.80 -3.32 -21.27
CA LYS A 6 -0.25 -3.39 -19.90
C LYS A 6 -1.44 -3.63 -18.98
N GLU A 7 -1.61 -4.85 -18.46
CA GLU A 7 -2.74 -5.18 -17.58
C GLU A 7 -2.63 -4.28 -16.35
N GLN A 8 -3.47 -3.25 -16.31
CA GLN A 8 -3.57 -2.35 -15.17
C GLN A 8 -4.50 -3.01 -14.16
N ARG A 9 -3.98 -3.28 -12.97
CA ARG A 9 -4.78 -3.79 -11.85
C ARG A 9 -5.31 -2.62 -11.03
N GLU A 10 -6.54 -2.74 -10.56
CA GLU A 10 -7.11 -1.78 -9.61
C GLU A 10 -6.59 -2.06 -8.20
N VAL A 11 -6.25 -0.99 -7.48
CA VAL A 11 -5.84 -1.07 -6.08
C VAL A 11 -7.06 -0.81 -5.20
N ILE A 12 -7.54 -1.86 -4.54
CA ILE A 12 -8.69 -1.81 -3.64
C ILE A 12 -8.19 -1.94 -2.21
N TRP A 13 -8.60 -1.02 -1.35
CA TRP A 13 -8.30 -1.04 0.09
C TRP A 13 -9.48 -1.64 0.85
N THR A 14 -9.20 -2.52 1.81
CA THR A 14 -10.20 -2.89 2.81
C THR A 14 -10.45 -1.71 3.73
N THR A 15 -11.64 -1.66 4.35
CA THR A 15 -11.94 -0.65 5.37
C THR A 15 -10.95 -0.69 6.52
N SER A 16 -10.52 -1.90 6.94
CA SER A 16 -9.52 -2.05 8.01
C SER A 16 -8.19 -1.41 7.64
N ALA A 17 -7.66 -1.68 6.45
CA ALA A 17 -6.36 -1.14 6.02
C ALA A 17 -6.39 0.39 5.88
N ARG A 18 -7.54 0.96 5.48
CA ARG A 18 -7.72 2.42 5.46
C ARG A 18 -7.70 3.00 6.87
N ASN A 19 -8.47 2.43 7.80
CA ASN A 19 -8.52 2.89 9.18
C ASN A 19 -7.16 2.76 9.87
N GLU A 20 -6.44 1.65 9.64
CA GLU A 20 -5.08 1.44 10.16
C GLU A 20 -4.09 2.50 9.63
N LEU A 21 -4.20 2.88 8.35
CA LEU A 21 -3.37 3.96 7.79
C LEU A 21 -3.69 5.30 8.48
N ASP A 22 -4.97 5.62 8.67
CA ASP A 22 -5.40 6.84 9.39
C ASP A 22 -4.87 6.86 10.84
N ASP A 23 -4.91 5.72 11.54
CA ASP A 23 -4.40 5.59 12.90
C ASP A 23 -2.89 5.82 12.97
N ILE A 24 -2.12 5.25 12.04
CA ILE A 24 -0.66 5.43 11.97
C ILE A 24 -0.32 6.90 11.68
N VAL A 25 -0.98 7.51 10.70
CA VAL A 25 -0.76 8.93 10.35
C VAL A 25 -1.09 9.82 11.54
N THR A 26 -2.22 9.58 12.20
CA THR A 26 -2.65 10.32 13.40
C THR A 26 -1.65 10.16 14.54
N TYR A 27 -1.08 8.95 14.72
CA TYR A 27 -0.06 8.70 15.73
C TYR A 27 1.21 9.50 15.47
N ILE A 28 1.77 9.43 14.25
CA ILE A 28 2.99 10.15 13.87
C ILE A 28 2.79 11.67 13.98
N ALA A 29 1.61 12.16 13.59
CA ALA A 29 1.30 13.59 13.57
C ALA A 29 1.33 14.26 14.95
N LYS A 30 1.25 13.49 16.04
CA LYS A 30 1.37 14.00 17.42
C LYS A 30 2.70 14.70 17.66
N ASP A 31 3.78 14.14 17.12
CA ASP A 31 5.14 14.61 17.36
C ASP A 31 5.78 15.21 16.08
N ALA A 32 5.36 14.75 14.90
CA ALA A 32 6.00 15.09 13.63
C ALA A 32 4.98 15.20 12.48
N PRO A 33 4.18 16.28 12.40
CA PRO A 33 3.11 16.41 11.39
C PRO A 33 3.63 16.40 9.95
N LEU A 34 4.80 16.99 9.69
CA LEU A 34 5.41 16.94 8.35
C LEU A 34 5.87 15.52 7.98
N ALA A 35 6.36 14.75 8.96
CA ALA A 35 6.73 13.36 8.73
C ALA A 35 5.49 12.48 8.48
N ALA A 36 4.37 12.75 9.16
CA ALA A 36 3.12 12.06 8.93
C ALA A 36 2.60 12.27 7.50
N LEU A 37 2.71 13.50 6.97
CA LEU A 37 2.36 13.80 5.59
C LEU A 37 3.27 13.06 4.59
N ALA A 38 4.59 13.14 4.78
CA ALA A 38 5.55 12.46 3.92
C ALA A 38 5.33 10.94 3.91
N PHE A 39 5.06 10.35 5.08
CA PHE A 39 4.72 8.94 5.21
C PHE A 39 3.44 8.57 4.45
N LEU A 40 2.37 9.37 4.58
CA LEU A 40 1.12 9.14 3.86
C LEU A 40 1.33 9.19 2.35
N GLU A 41 2.07 10.19 1.85
CA GLU A 41 2.39 10.30 0.43
C GLU A 41 3.19 9.08 -0.07
N GLU A 42 4.18 8.62 0.68
CA GLU A 42 4.96 7.44 0.34
C GLU A 42 4.10 6.18 0.23
N VAL A 43 3.20 5.95 1.20
CA VAL A 43 2.30 4.79 1.21
C VAL A 43 1.34 4.83 0.02
N LEU A 44 0.72 5.98 -0.26
CA LEU A 44 -0.21 6.13 -1.38
C LEU A 44 0.49 5.96 -2.73
N ASN A 45 1.68 6.54 -2.90
CA ASN A 45 2.47 6.37 -4.12
C ASN A 45 2.92 4.92 -4.32
N THR A 46 3.31 4.26 -3.24
CA THR A 46 3.68 2.84 -3.28
C THR A 46 2.48 1.97 -3.67
N ALA A 47 1.30 2.24 -3.12
CA ALA A 47 0.07 1.55 -3.49
C ALA A 47 -0.29 1.78 -4.96
N VAL A 48 -0.25 3.02 -5.45
CA VAL A 48 -0.49 3.34 -6.87
C VAL A 48 0.47 2.60 -7.79
N SER A 49 1.73 2.40 -7.39
CA SER A 49 2.70 1.64 -8.20
C SER A 49 2.27 0.19 -8.48
N LEU A 50 1.47 -0.41 -7.58
CA LEU A 50 0.97 -1.79 -7.72
C LEU A 50 -0.01 -1.95 -8.90
N THR A 51 -0.58 -0.86 -9.40
CA THR A 51 -1.42 -0.89 -10.62
C THR A 51 -0.66 -1.47 -11.81
N THR A 52 0.66 -1.29 -11.85
CA THR A 52 1.52 -1.76 -12.95
C THR A 52 2.62 -2.74 -12.51
N LEU A 53 2.89 -2.85 -11.21
CA LEU A 53 3.94 -3.68 -10.60
C LEU A 53 3.40 -4.56 -9.47
N SER A 54 2.24 -5.19 -9.68
CA SER A 54 1.50 -5.94 -8.66
C SER A 54 2.28 -7.10 -8.03
N GLU A 55 3.28 -7.63 -8.72
CA GLU A 55 4.09 -8.77 -8.26
C GLU A 55 5.36 -8.34 -7.50
N ARG A 56 5.61 -7.03 -7.31
CA ARG A 56 6.83 -6.58 -6.61
C ARG A 56 6.85 -6.94 -5.12
N GLY A 57 5.67 -7.23 -4.55
CA GLY A 57 5.53 -7.61 -3.16
C GLY A 57 6.06 -9.03 -2.93
N ARG A 58 6.77 -9.24 -1.82
CA ARG A 58 7.16 -10.58 -1.39
C ARG A 58 5.94 -11.28 -0.77
N ILE A 59 5.78 -12.57 -1.09
CA ILE A 59 4.88 -13.45 -0.34
C ILE A 59 5.52 -13.74 1.03
N VAL A 60 4.85 -13.30 2.09
CA VAL A 60 5.28 -13.50 3.47
C VAL A 60 4.80 -14.88 3.94
N SER A 61 5.75 -15.78 4.21
CA SER A 61 5.56 -17.18 4.57
C SER A 61 4.73 -17.39 5.84
N GLU A 62 4.79 -16.44 6.77
CA GLU A 62 4.11 -16.45 8.05
C GLU A 62 2.58 -16.43 7.88
N TYR A 63 2.06 -15.90 6.76
CA TYR A 63 0.64 -15.99 6.44
C TYR A 63 0.20 -17.36 5.88
N GLN A 64 1.14 -18.20 5.45
CA GLN A 64 0.85 -19.55 4.97
C GLN A 64 0.81 -20.57 6.11
N ASN A 65 1.43 -20.26 7.26
CA ASN A 65 1.41 -21.13 8.42
C ASN A 65 0.17 -20.86 9.28
N ARG A 66 -1.00 -21.25 8.77
CA ARG A 66 -2.20 -21.42 9.57
C ARG A 66 -2.17 -22.84 10.14
N TYR A 67 -1.80 -22.97 11.42
CA TYR A 67 -2.15 -24.15 12.20
C TYR A 67 -3.67 -24.21 12.42
#